data_AF-A0A6F8T3D4-F1
#
_entry.id   AF-A0A6F8T3D4-F1
#
_cell.length_a   1.000
_cell.length_b   1.000
_cell.length_c   1.000
_cell.angle_alpha   90.00
_cell.angle_beta   90.00
_cell.angle_gamma   90.00
#
_symmetry.space_group_name_H-M   'P 1'
#
loop_
_entity.id
_entity.type
_entity.pdbx_description
1 polymer ?
#
loop_
_entity_poly.entity_id
_entity_poly.type
_entity_poly.pdbx_seq_one_letter_code
_entity_poly.pdbx_strand_id
1 'polypeptide(L)'
;MAASLNIKLVENQLKSPSDARTIISLQKKREHWNVSYDDENACYVNQTDRKLKMTLYQAFQGEISVPTPTQDEIETLTKPRILIRNQIIDNPGKGNCGFYAFAIGLIHIIQEESTYKNKTMFERWLALDSSLLNRYDALRDFKFDHPDIALLNHLQSSLRLITHHGQLEELKSACTDPANDYQVLVGNSTYIKFAEFYYDRAVDRRFNEFAASSEIGSAFKKFKLEVIPNYEHLTLVPLFLSLIYGTDVNPKSITLETNPSDQSPVISAMGSITQDYFWGTHHDLNFLANIFKVNFHPLENGVARFPFTDLDDRPIITINNKNNIHWTTQITFAKQTSGFSFIECGVSLEKQSLINNAPLATLAKKKKNTKKGAIEGGSLGELQLASALTPAINHPLSSAPERVDVLAKSQKRNVRFHLSPSQLNDQRKHHMGLLDYELGKTSKKTVKPAEDTKQFEFLRGVVSQATIDYTEYSEGIWFSLFHRHGNTGRVRARNFHDNLLATENLTDAKANLIRFLSDETNGNTHPHSFRTMLLQKLQREPKTLQYTSEHFDEMLEELAAVLCMTTDILILQR
;
A
#
# COMPACT_ATOMS: atom_id res chain seq x y z
N MET A 1 -40.07 -19.03 48.78
CA MET A 1 -38.79 -19.71 49.11
C MET A 1 -37.76 -19.21 48.12
N ALA A 2 -36.81 -18.39 48.57
CA ALA A 2 -35.84 -17.74 47.69
C ALA A 2 -34.75 -18.74 47.25
N ALA A 3 -34.50 -18.82 45.94
CA ALA A 3 -33.45 -19.65 45.38
C ALA A 3 -32.08 -19.04 45.73
N SER A 4 -31.32 -19.72 46.58
CA SER A 4 -29.93 -19.37 46.91
C SER A 4 -29.00 -19.70 45.73
N LEU A 5 -28.17 -18.74 45.31
CA LEU A 5 -27.09 -18.98 44.36
C LEU A 5 -26.00 -19.80 45.07
N ASN A 6 -25.85 -21.08 44.71
CA ASN A 6 -24.81 -21.94 45.27
C ASN A 6 -23.48 -21.68 44.54
N ILE A 7 -22.55 -20.99 45.18
CA ILE A 7 -21.16 -20.84 44.70
C ILE A 7 -20.37 -22.04 45.21
N LYS A 8 -19.96 -22.94 44.32
CA LYS A 8 -19.11 -24.09 44.66
C LYS A 8 -17.64 -23.66 44.62
N LEU A 9 -17.00 -23.54 45.78
CA LEU A 9 -15.54 -23.40 45.84
C LEU A 9 -14.89 -24.76 45.59
N VAL A 10 -13.93 -24.79 44.65
CA VAL A 10 -13.14 -25.99 44.37
C VAL A 10 -11.67 -25.64 44.61
N GLU A 11 -11.11 -26.11 45.72
CA GLU A 11 -9.71 -25.89 46.06
C GLU A 11 -8.85 -27.03 45.46
N ASN A 12 -7.88 -26.66 44.62
CA ASN A 12 -6.78 -27.53 44.17
C ASN A 12 -7.15 -28.90 43.53
N GLN A 13 -8.21 -28.99 42.73
CA GLN A 13 -8.45 -30.19 41.90
C GLN A 13 -8.37 -29.91 40.40
N LEU A 14 -7.70 -30.82 39.67
CA LEU A 14 -7.80 -30.96 38.22
C LEU A 14 -9.27 -31.20 37.86
N LYS A 15 -9.78 -30.45 36.88
CA LYS A 15 -11.18 -30.54 36.39
C LYS A 15 -11.58 -32.01 36.20
N SER A 16 -12.61 -32.47 36.91
CA SER A 16 -13.35 -33.67 36.49
C SER A 16 -14.19 -33.28 35.26
N PRO A 17 -14.12 -34.03 34.13
CA PRO A 17 -14.86 -33.73 32.91
C PRO A 17 -16.40 -33.84 33.04
N SER A 18 -16.93 -34.27 34.19
CA SER A 18 -18.35 -34.61 34.36
C SER A 18 -19.25 -33.51 34.92
N ASP A 19 -18.72 -32.39 35.43
CA ASP A 19 -19.55 -31.30 35.97
C ASP A 19 -20.00 -30.36 34.83
N ALA A 20 -20.96 -30.82 34.02
CA ALA A 20 -21.45 -30.17 32.80
C ALA A 20 -22.20 -28.83 33.00
N ARG A 21 -22.21 -28.25 34.21
CA ARG A 21 -22.80 -26.93 34.50
C ARG A 21 -22.07 -26.23 35.63
N THR A 22 -20.82 -25.82 35.40
CA THR A 22 -20.14 -24.91 36.32
C THR A 22 -20.32 -23.48 35.84
N ILE A 23 -21.27 -22.75 36.45
CA ILE A 23 -21.72 -21.41 36.03
C ILE A 23 -20.67 -20.33 36.39
N ILE A 24 -20.11 -20.37 37.61
CA ILE A 24 -18.98 -19.53 38.06
C ILE A 24 -18.18 -20.36 39.09
N SER A 25 -16.85 -20.36 38.99
CA SER A 25 -15.94 -21.09 39.88
C SER A 25 -14.79 -20.20 40.35
N LEU A 26 -14.24 -20.48 41.53
CA LEU A 26 -13.10 -19.77 42.10
C LEU A 26 -11.88 -20.69 42.14
N GLN A 27 -10.78 -20.24 41.53
CA GLN A 27 -9.52 -20.98 41.49
C GLN A 27 -8.43 -20.19 42.22
N LYS A 28 -7.84 -20.81 43.25
CA LYS A 28 -6.69 -20.25 43.96
C LYS A 28 -5.42 -20.46 43.13
N LYS A 29 -4.79 -19.37 42.70
CA LYS A 29 -3.45 -19.40 42.07
C LYS A 29 -2.49 -18.59 42.92
N ARG A 30 -1.52 -19.26 43.55
CA ARG A 30 -0.55 -18.64 44.48
C ARG A 30 -1.27 -17.90 45.62
N GLU A 31 -1.18 -16.56 45.66
CA GLU A 31 -1.72 -15.69 46.72
C GLU A 31 -3.06 -15.02 46.35
N HIS A 32 -3.68 -15.36 45.21
CA HIS A 32 -4.92 -14.73 44.78
C HIS A 32 -5.95 -15.74 44.26
N TRP A 33 -7.22 -15.40 44.45
CA TRP A 33 -8.37 -16.13 43.92
C TRP A 33 -8.78 -15.55 42.58
N ASN A 34 -8.85 -16.40 41.56
CA ASN A 34 -9.33 -16.04 40.23
C ASN A 34 -10.75 -16.55 40.05
N VAL A 35 -11.60 -15.72 39.45
CA VAL A 35 -12.95 -16.12 39.03
C VAL A 35 -12.87 -16.71 37.62
N SER A 36 -13.36 -17.93 37.43
CA SER A 36 -13.53 -18.59 36.12
C SER A 36 -15.02 -18.84 35.83
N TYR A 37 -15.44 -18.53 34.62
CA TYR A 37 -16.82 -18.63 34.13
C TYR A 37 -16.81 -19.09 32.67
N ASP A 38 -17.95 -19.52 32.15
CA ASP A 38 -18.14 -19.80 30.71
C ASP A 38 -18.54 -18.53 29.94
N ASP A 39 -18.50 -18.57 28.61
CA ASP A 39 -18.75 -17.41 27.75
C ASP A 39 -20.17 -16.84 27.88
N GLU A 40 -21.14 -17.66 28.30
CA GLU A 40 -22.52 -17.23 28.54
C GLU A 40 -22.65 -16.40 29.81
N ASN A 41 -21.78 -16.62 30.80
CA ASN A 41 -21.81 -15.95 32.10
C ASN A 41 -20.80 -14.80 32.24
N ALA A 42 -20.04 -14.49 31.19
CA ALA A 42 -19.02 -13.45 31.17
C ALA A 42 -19.56 -12.02 31.44
N CYS A 43 -20.85 -11.78 31.19
CA CYS A 43 -21.50 -10.51 31.45
C CYS A 43 -21.82 -10.25 32.94
N TYR A 44 -21.76 -11.28 33.78
CA TYR A 44 -22.09 -11.19 35.21
C TYR A 44 -20.85 -10.96 36.08
N VAL A 45 -19.64 -10.98 35.51
CA VAL A 45 -18.38 -10.80 36.23
C VAL A 45 -17.74 -9.47 35.85
N ASN A 46 -17.42 -8.65 36.84
CA ASN A 46 -16.71 -7.40 36.63
C ASN A 46 -15.30 -7.66 36.08
N GLN A 47 -15.05 -7.21 34.85
CA GLN A 47 -13.83 -7.56 34.11
C GLN A 47 -12.60 -6.73 34.51
N THR A 48 -12.80 -5.56 35.13
CA THR A 48 -11.70 -4.66 35.53
C THR A 48 -11.06 -5.04 36.86
N ASP A 49 -11.77 -5.77 37.72
CA ASP A 49 -11.26 -6.20 39.03
C ASP A 49 -11.57 -7.69 39.22
N ARG A 50 -10.66 -8.56 38.75
CA ARG A 50 -10.77 -10.04 38.89
C ARG A 50 -10.55 -10.53 40.32
N LYS A 51 -10.68 -9.66 41.32
CA LYS A 51 -10.50 -9.95 42.74
C LYS A 51 -11.85 -9.83 43.43
N LEU A 52 -12.32 -10.90 44.06
CA LEU A 52 -13.41 -10.77 45.01
C LEU A 52 -12.92 -9.92 46.20
N LYS A 53 -13.71 -8.92 46.61
CA LYS A 53 -13.49 -8.19 47.86
C LYS A 53 -13.77 -9.12 49.04
N MET A 54 -12.79 -9.96 49.38
CA MET A 54 -12.85 -10.86 50.53
C MET A 54 -11.80 -10.43 51.55
N THR A 55 -12.16 -10.50 52.82
CA THR A 55 -11.16 -10.51 53.88
C THR A 55 -10.40 -11.86 53.86
N LEU A 56 -9.17 -11.87 54.39
CA LEU A 56 -8.38 -13.10 54.55
C LEU A 56 -9.15 -14.20 55.30
N TYR A 57 -9.99 -13.82 56.26
CA TYR A 57 -10.82 -14.74 57.04
C TYR A 57 -11.93 -15.38 56.20
N GLN A 58 -12.65 -14.61 55.39
CA GLN A 58 -13.68 -15.14 54.47
C GLN A 58 -13.07 -16.05 53.39
N ALA A 59 -11.88 -15.72 52.91
CA ALA A 59 -11.14 -16.57 51.98
C ALA A 59 -10.69 -17.90 52.62
N PHE A 60 -10.43 -17.91 53.93
CA PHE A 60 -10.07 -19.12 54.68
C PHE A 60 -11.29 -20.01 54.98
N GLN A 61 -12.45 -19.43 55.27
CA GLN A 61 -13.68 -20.20 55.53
C GLN A 61 -14.34 -20.75 54.26
N GLY A 62 -13.96 -20.26 53.08
CA GLY A 62 -14.53 -20.70 51.81
C GLY A 62 -16.01 -20.35 51.66
N GLU A 63 -16.52 -19.40 52.43
CA GLU A 63 -17.91 -18.96 52.38
C GLU A 63 -17.99 -17.44 52.34
N ILE A 64 -18.80 -16.92 51.40
CA ILE A 64 -19.23 -15.53 51.40
C ILE A 64 -20.74 -15.49 51.27
N SER A 65 -21.41 -14.92 52.28
CA SER A 65 -22.82 -14.60 52.17
C SER A 65 -22.93 -13.27 51.42
N VAL A 66 -23.46 -13.33 50.19
CA VAL A 66 -23.76 -12.13 49.42
C VAL A 66 -25.24 -11.81 49.67
N PRO A 67 -25.59 -10.61 50.16
CA PRO A 67 -26.98 -10.24 50.34
C PRO A 67 -27.72 -10.34 49.00
N THR A 68 -28.97 -10.76 49.04
CA THR A 68 -29.83 -10.73 47.87
C THR A 68 -29.86 -9.29 47.33
N PRO A 69 -29.67 -9.09 46.01
CA PRO A 69 -29.72 -7.75 45.43
C PRO A 69 -31.01 -7.04 45.85
N THR A 70 -30.91 -5.76 46.19
CA THR A 70 -32.09 -4.97 46.54
C THR A 70 -33.03 -4.86 45.33
N GLN A 71 -34.31 -4.56 45.57
CA GLN A 71 -35.28 -4.36 44.48
C GLN A 71 -34.80 -3.29 43.48
N ASP A 72 -34.18 -2.22 43.96
CA ASP A 72 -33.59 -1.16 43.12
C ASP A 72 -32.39 -1.66 42.29
N GLU A 73 -31.57 -2.56 42.84
CA GLU A 73 -30.46 -3.19 42.13
C GLU A 73 -30.97 -4.14 41.04
N ILE A 74 -32.02 -4.92 41.34
CA ILE A 74 -32.71 -5.77 40.38
C ILE A 74 -33.31 -4.92 39.26
N GLU A 75 -34.00 -3.83 39.59
CA GLU A 75 -34.59 -2.89 38.63
C GLU A 75 -33.52 -2.19 37.78
N THR A 76 -32.34 -1.94 38.34
CA THR A 76 -31.20 -1.38 37.61
C THR A 76 -30.54 -2.42 36.68
N LEU A 77 -30.61 -3.70 37.03
CA LEU A 77 -30.14 -4.83 36.21
C LEU A 77 -31.15 -5.26 35.13
N THR A 78 -32.44 -4.96 35.31
CA THR A 78 -33.53 -5.25 34.36
C THR A 78 -33.84 -4.11 33.40
N LYS A 79 -33.20 -2.94 33.54
CA LYS A 79 -33.28 -1.89 32.52
C LYS A 79 -32.64 -2.36 31.21
N PRO A 80 -33.25 -2.06 30.04
CA PRO A 80 -32.64 -2.36 28.76
C PRO A 80 -31.25 -1.70 28.69
N ARG A 81 -30.21 -2.52 28.51
CA ARG A 81 -28.85 -2.04 28.31
C ARG A 81 -28.47 -2.20 26.85
N ILE A 82 -27.84 -1.16 26.30
CA ILE A 82 -27.16 -1.28 25.01
C ILE A 82 -25.79 -1.86 25.30
N LEU A 83 -25.57 -3.09 24.86
CA LEU A 83 -24.30 -3.76 24.98
C LEU A 83 -23.57 -3.64 23.65
N ILE A 84 -22.46 -2.90 23.66
CA ILE A 84 -21.57 -2.77 22.52
C ILE A 84 -20.63 -3.99 22.51
N ARG A 85 -20.65 -4.77 21.43
CA ARG A 85 -19.75 -5.91 21.22
C ARG A 85 -18.89 -5.68 19.99
N ASN A 86 -17.59 -5.87 20.15
CA ASN A 86 -16.66 -5.97 19.04
C ASN A 86 -16.52 -7.44 18.66
N GLN A 87 -16.74 -7.75 17.39
CA GLN A 87 -16.51 -9.08 16.82
C GLN A 87 -15.42 -8.99 15.76
N ILE A 88 -14.48 -9.93 15.78
CA ILE A 88 -13.48 -10.08 14.71
C ILE A 88 -14.05 -11.06 13.70
N ILE A 89 -14.26 -10.60 12.47
CA ILE A 89 -14.72 -11.42 11.35
C ILE A 89 -13.50 -11.87 10.55
N ASP A 90 -13.34 -13.19 10.50
CA ASP A 90 -12.36 -13.84 9.64
C ASP A 90 -12.91 -14.05 8.22
N ASN A 91 -12.03 -14.34 7.26
CA ASN A 91 -12.39 -14.54 5.86
C ASN A 91 -11.65 -15.72 5.24
N PRO A 92 -12.06 -16.20 4.04
CA PRO A 92 -11.46 -17.37 3.40
C PRO A 92 -9.95 -17.27 3.10
N GLY A 93 -9.36 -16.07 3.12
CA GLY A 93 -7.92 -15.86 2.99
C GLY A 93 -7.37 -16.08 1.58
N LYS A 94 -6.28 -16.88 1.50
CA LYS A 94 -5.59 -17.29 0.25
C LYS A 94 -4.93 -16.16 -0.56
N GLY A 95 -4.70 -15.00 0.04
CA GLY A 95 -4.16 -13.82 -0.64
C GLY A 95 -5.21 -12.78 -1.02
N ASN A 96 -6.49 -13.11 -0.95
CA ASN A 96 -7.60 -12.17 -1.14
C ASN A 96 -8.00 -11.43 0.15
N CYS A 97 -7.35 -11.75 1.28
CA CYS A 97 -7.80 -11.36 2.62
C CYS A 97 -7.97 -9.85 2.80
N GLY A 98 -7.11 -9.01 2.20
CA GLY A 98 -7.24 -7.55 2.29
C GLY A 98 -8.56 -7.06 1.69
N PHE A 99 -8.87 -7.48 0.47
CA PHE A 99 -10.10 -7.10 -0.24
C PHE A 99 -11.35 -7.74 0.37
N TYR A 100 -11.27 -8.98 0.87
CA TYR A 100 -12.37 -9.57 1.65
C TYR A 100 -12.65 -8.76 2.91
N ALA A 101 -11.62 -8.41 3.68
CA ALA A 101 -11.80 -7.68 4.93
C ALA A 101 -12.42 -6.30 4.68
N PHE A 102 -12.01 -5.63 3.61
CA PHE A 102 -12.63 -4.36 3.21
C PHE A 102 -14.09 -4.54 2.77
N ALA A 103 -14.38 -5.55 1.95
CA ALA A 103 -15.75 -5.89 1.54
C ALA A 103 -16.66 -6.18 2.73
N ILE A 104 -16.19 -6.93 3.73
CA ILE A 104 -16.92 -7.20 4.97
C ILE A 104 -17.23 -5.90 5.73
N GLY A 105 -16.27 -4.96 5.77
CA GLY A 105 -16.49 -3.64 6.36
C GLY A 105 -17.57 -2.84 5.63
N LEU A 106 -17.56 -2.85 4.29
CA LEU A 106 -18.60 -2.20 3.49
C LEU A 106 -19.97 -2.87 3.65
N ILE A 107 -20.01 -4.21 3.72
CA ILE A 107 -21.25 -4.96 4.02
C ILE A 107 -21.84 -4.50 5.35
N HIS A 108 -21.00 -4.38 6.39
CA HIS A 108 -21.46 -3.92 7.70
C HIS A 108 -22.10 -2.53 7.63
N ILE A 109 -21.47 -1.59 6.92
CA ILE A 109 -22.03 -0.24 6.71
C ILE A 109 -23.36 -0.31 5.97
N ILE A 110 -23.46 -1.12 4.90
CA ILE A 110 -24.71 -1.31 4.14
C ILE A 110 -25.82 -1.88 5.04
N GLN A 111 -25.48 -2.83 5.91
CA GLN A 111 -26.44 -3.40 6.86
C GLN A 111 -26.92 -2.34 7.86
N GLU A 112 -26.01 -1.52 8.41
CA GLU A 112 -26.36 -0.41 9.30
C GLU A 112 -27.26 0.61 8.61
N GLU A 113 -26.89 1.09 7.42
CA GLU A 113 -27.68 2.03 6.62
C GLU A 113 -29.10 1.48 6.34
N SER A 114 -29.21 0.18 6.07
CA SER A 114 -30.48 -0.46 5.76
C SER A 114 -31.49 -0.39 6.93
N THR A 115 -31.01 -0.36 8.17
CA THR A 115 -31.87 -0.21 9.36
C THR A 115 -32.58 1.15 9.39
N TYR A 116 -31.99 2.16 8.75
CA TYR A 116 -32.53 3.51 8.57
C TYR A 116 -33.17 3.72 7.20
N LYS A 117 -33.41 2.66 6.43
CA LYS A 117 -33.91 2.70 5.04
C LYS A 117 -33.01 3.52 4.10
N ASN A 118 -31.71 3.61 4.41
CA ASN A 118 -30.69 4.23 3.58
C ASN A 118 -29.94 3.15 2.76
N LYS A 119 -29.44 3.52 1.58
CA LYS A 119 -28.65 2.66 0.68
C LYS A 119 -27.41 3.37 0.11
N THR A 120 -26.99 4.48 0.70
CA THR A 120 -25.94 5.37 0.16
C THR A 120 -24.65 4.62 -0.16
N MET A 121 -24.17 3.76 0.73
CA MET A 121 -22.95 2.99 0.50
C MET A 121 -23.12 1.95 -0.62
N PHE A 122 -24.28 1.31 -0.70
CA PHE A 122 -24.58 0.38 -1.80
C PHE A 122 -24.66 1.09 -3.14
N GLU A 123 -25.36 2.22 -3.22
CA GLU A 123 -25.49 3.03 -4.43
C GLU A 123 -24.13 3.55 -4.91
N ARG A 124 -23.27 3.95 -3.97
CA ARG A 124 -21.88 4.33 -4.25
C ARG A 124 -21.09 3.17 -4.86
N TRP A 125 -21.19 1.96 -4.29
CA TRP A 125 -20.52 0.80 -4.86
C TRP A 125 -21.07 0.45 -6.23
N LEU A 126 -22.40 0.46 -6.39
CA LEU A 126 -23.07 0.17 -7.66
C LEU A 126 -22.66 1.15 -8.77
N ALA A 127 -22.47 2.43 -8.43
CA ALA A 127 -21.99 3.44 -9.38
C ALA A 127 -20.55 3.18 -9.85
N LEU A 128 -19.74 2.50 -9.03
CA LEU A 128 -18.37 2.12 -9.35
C LEU A 128 -18.29 0.75 -10.05
N ASP A 129 -19.25 -0.14 -9.79
CA ASP A 129 -19.36 -1.46 -10.40
C ASP A 129 -20.82 -1.91 -10.57
N SER A 130 -21.28 -1.88 -11.82
CA SER A 130 -22.65 -2.23 -12.19
C SER A 130 -22.98 -3.71 -12.03
N SER A 131 -21.98 -4.58 -11.83
CA SER A 131 -22.20 -6.02 -11.57
C SER A 131 -22.98 -6.29 -10.28
N LEU A 132 -23.15 -5.26 -9.43
CA LEU A 132 -23.87 -5.33 -8.16
C LEU A 132 -25.37 -5.03 -8.25
N LEU A 133 -25.92 -4.71 -9.43
CA LEU A 133 -27.29 -4.18 -9.62
C LEU A 133 -28.39 -4.97 -8.88
N ASN A 134 -28.24 -6.29 -8.75
CA ASN A 134 -29.21 -7.17 -8.09
C ASN A 134 -28.70 -7.82 -6.80
N ARG A 135 -27.71 -7.21 -6.14
CA ARG A 135 -27.05 -7.79 -4.95
C ARG A 135 -27.39 -7.11 -3.64
N TYR A 136 -28.20 -6.05 -3.63
CA TYR A 136 -28.56 -5.32 -2.42
C TYR A 136 -29.10 -6.23 -1.31
N ASP A 137 -30.08 -7.08 -1.62
CA ASP A 137 -30.70 -7.96 -0.61
C ASP A 137 -29.69 -8.99 -0.07
N ALA A 138 -28.81 -9.51 -0.92
CA ALA A 138 -27.76 -10.44 -0.50
C ALA A 138 -26.72 -9.80 0.43
N LEU A 139 -26.41 -8.51 0.22
CA LEU A 139 -25.52 -7.73 1.10
C LEU A 139 -26.22 -7.37 2.42
N ARG A 140 -27.48 -6.94 2.35
CA ARG A 140 -28.30 -6.64 3.53
C ARG A 140 -28.44 -7.87 4.43
N ASP A 141 -28.71 -9.03 3.86
CA ASP A 141 -29.00 -10.25 4.61
C ASP A 141 -27.75 -11.12 4.84
N PHE A 142 -26.56 -10.57 4.60
CA PHE A 142 -25.28 -11.27 4.75
C PHE A 142 -25.04 -11.75 6.19
N LYS A 143 -24.63 -13.01 6.34
CA LYS A 143 -24.36 -13.63 7.64
C LYS A 143 -22.86 -13.76 7.87
N PHE A 144 -22.31 -13.00 8.81
CA PHE A 144 -20.87 -13.04 9.09
C PHE A 144 -20.37 -14.38 9.63
N ASP A 145 -21.19 -15.09 10.43
CA ASP A 145 -20.80 -16.39 10.98
C ASP A 145 -20.81 -17.51 9.91
N HIS A 146 -21.57 -17.31 8.83
CA HIS A 146 -21.77 -18.30 7.76
C HIS A 146 -21.70 -17.56 6.40
N PRO A 147 -20.52 -17.02 6.04
CA PRO A 147 -20.40 -16.10 4.93
C PRO A 147 -20.66 -16.80 3.60
N ASP A 148 -21.41 -16.14 2.71
CA ASP A 148 -21.51 -16.56 1.31
C ASP A 148 -20.16 -16.29 0.61
N ILE A 149 -19.37 -17.34 0.45
CA ILE A 149 -18.04 -17.28 -0.15
C ILE A 149 -18.11 -16.83 -1.62
N ALA A 150 -19.15 -17.22 -2.36
CA ALA A 150 -19.30 -16.84 -3.76
C ALA A 150 -19.58 -15.33 -3.88
N LEU A 151 -20.41 -14.79 -3.00
CA LEU A 151 -20.63 -13.36 -2.90
C LEU A 151 -19.33 -12.62 -2.54
N LEU A 152 -18.61 -13.07 -1.50
CA LEU A 152 -17.34 -12.46 -1.12
C LEU A 152 -16.30 -12.48 -2.25
N ASN A 153 -16.22 -13.58 -3.02
CA ASN A 153 -15.35 -13.68 -4.20
C ASN A 153 -15.70 -12.66 -5.27
N HIS A 154 -16.99 -12.39 -5.47
CA HIS A 154 -17.42 -11.37 -6.41
C HIS A 154 -17.06 -9.96 -5.92
N LEU A 155 -17.31 -9.68 -4.65
CA LEU A 155 -17.05 -8.37 -4.05
C LEU A 155 -15.55 -8.03 -4.01
N GLN A 156 -14.69 -8.99 -3.68
CA GLN A 156 -13.24 -8.74 -3.69
C GLN A 156 -12.72 -8.46 -5.10
N SER A 157 -13.23 -9.16 -6.13
CA SER A 157 -12.89 -8.88 -7.54
C SER A 157 -13.35 -7.48 -7.95
N SER A 158 -14.57 -7.09 -7.55
CA SER A 158 -15.10 -5.74 -7.75
C SER A 158 -14.16 -4.67 -7.16
N LEU A 159 -13.76 -4.81 -5.90
CA LEU A 159 -12.85 -3.86 -5.25
C LEU A 159 -11.48 -3.79 -5.91
N ARG A 160 -10.93 -4.91 -6.39
CA ARG A 160 -9.66 -4.92 -7.14
C ARG A 160 -9.77 -4.16 -8.45
N LEU A 161 -10.85 -4.36 -9.21
CA LEU A 161 -11.10 -3.63 -10.44
C LEU A 161 -11.25 -2.12 -10.17
N ILE A 162 -12.01 -1.75 -9.15
CA ILE A 162 -12.16 -0.35 -8.73
C ILE A 162 -10.80 0.26 -8.37
N THR A 163 -9.98 -0.48 -7.61
CA THR A 163 -8.63 -0.04 -7.22
C THR A 163 -7.75 0.17 -8.45
N HIS A 164 -7.71 -0.80 -9.38
CA HIS A 164 -6.92 -0.73 -10.60
C HIS A 164 -7.28 0.50 -11.45
N HIS A 165 -8.57 0.67 -11.77
CA HIS A 165 -9.01 1.80 -12.60
C HIS A 165 -8.75 3.14 -11.90
N GLY A 166 -9.02 3.23 -10.61
CA GLY A 166 -8.76 4.46 -9.85
C GLY A 166 -7.28 4.82 -9.81
N GLN A 167 -6.39 3.86 -9.55
CA GLN A 167 -4.95 4.09 -9.52
C GLN A 167 -4.41 4.48 -10.89
N LEU A 168 -4.96 3.92 -11.97
CA LEU A 168 -4.59 4.29 -13.35
C LEU A 168 -4.97 5.75 -13.66
N GLU A 169 -6.16 6.18 -13.29
CA GLU A 169 -6.60 7.57 -13.51
C GLU A 169 -5.82 8.56 -12.64
N GLU A 170 -5.54 8.21 -11.37
CA GLU A 170 -4.69 9.02 -10.51
C GLU A 170 -3.27 9.15 -11.08
N LEU A 171 -2.70 8.05 -11.58
CA LEU A 171 -1.38 8.05 -12.21
C LEU A 171 -1.34 8.94 -13.44
N LYS A 172 -2.33 8.82 -14.34
CA LYS A 172 -2.43 9.68 -15.52
C LYS A 172 -2.45 11.15 -15.14
N SER A 173 -3.26 11.52 -14.14
CA SER A 173 -3.30 12.89 -13.63
C SER A 173 -1.96 13.33 -13.06
N ALA A 174 -1.32 12.50 -12.24
CA ALA A 174 -0.05 12.82 -11.60
C ALA A 174 1.10 13.03 -12.59
N CYS A 175 1.09 12.32 -13.74
CA CYS A 175 2.09 12.48 -14.80
C CYS A 175 2.04 13.82 -15.54
N THR A 176 0.99 14.63 -15.35
CA THR A 176 0.78 15.90 -16.07
C THR A 176 1.32 17.14 -15.37
N ASP A 177 2.12 16.98 -14.30
CA ASP A 177 2.66 18.09 -13.49
C ASP A 177 4.18 18.32 -13.65
N PRO A 178 4.70 18.58 -14.86
CA PRO A 178 6.12 18.90 -15.05
C PRO A 178 6.50 20.26 -14.44
N ALA A 179 5.53 21.16 -14.24
CA ALA A 179 5.78 22.53 -13.79
C ALA A 179 6.22 22.60 -12.32
N ASN A 180 5.83 21.63 -11.49
CA ASN A 180 6.21 21.55 -10.09
C ASN A 180 7.17 20.39 -9.83
N ASP A 181 8.14 20.16 -10.72
CA ASP A 181 9.15 19.09 -10.58
C ASP A 181 8.51 17.71 -10.29
N TYR A 182 7.33 17.45 -10.85
CA TYR A 182 6.57 16.20 -10.64
C TYR A 182 6.27 15.84 -9.18
N GLN A 183 6.12 16.83 -8.29
CA GLN A 183 5.85 16.58 -6.86
C GLN A 183 4.59 15.73 -6.62
N VAL A 184 3.54 15.90 -7.43
CA VAL A 184 2.32 15.07 -7.34
C VAL A 184 2.63 13.62 -7.69
N LEU A 185 3.43 13.37 -8.74
CA LEU A 185 3.83 12.02 -9.14
C LEU A 185 4.73 11.36 -8.11
N VAL A 186 5.69 12.08 -7.53
CA VAL A 186 6.57 11.53 -6.49
C VAL A 186 5.78 11.10 -5.25
N GLY A 187 4.65 11.76 -4.96
CA GLY A 187 3.72 11.38 -3.90
C GLY A 187 2.70 10.29 -4.28
N ASN A 188 2.62 9.89 -5.54
CA ASN A 188 1.65 8.89 -6.01
C ASN A 188 2.06 7.48 -5.57
N SER A 189 1.10 6.66 -5.13
CA SER A 189 1.39 5.32 -4.58
C SER A 189 2.06 4.39 -5.58
N THR A 190 1.71 4.50 -6.86
CA THR A 190 2.29 3.69 -7.95
C THR A 190 3.76 4.02 -8.11
N TYR A 191 4.09 5.32 -8.14
CA TYR A 191 5.47 5.76 -8.19
C TYR A 191 6.28 5.35 -6.95
N ILE A 192 5.69 5.47 -5.76
CA ILE A 192 6.34 5.07 -4.50
C ILE A 192 6.73 3.59 -4.55
N LYS A 193 5.84 2.70 -5.00
CA LYS A 193 6.16 1.27 -5.17
C LYS A 193 7.26 1.05 -6.23
N PHE A 194 7.23 1.79 -7.33
CA PHE A 194 8.28 1.72 -8.35
C PHE A 194 9.65 2.15 -7.78
N ALA A 195 9.68 3.24 -7.02
CA ALA A 195 10.88 3.75 -6.37
C ALA A 195 11.38 2.81 -5.27
N GLU A 196 10.48 2.20 -4.49
CA GLU A 196 10.83 1.17 -3.52
C GLU A 196 11.55 -0.01 -4.21
N PHE A 197 11.05 -0.50 -5.34
CA PHE A 197 11.74 -1.56 -6.09
C PHE A 197 13.09 -1.11 -6.68
N TYR A 198 13.24 0.20 -6.99
CA TYR A 198 14.53 0.75 -7.38
C TYR A 198 15.56 0.68 -6.25
N TYR A 199 15.19 1.18 -5.06
CA TYR A 199 16.08 1.29 -3.90
C TYR A 199 16.30 -0.06 -3.19
N ASP A 200 15.28 -0.92 -3.15
CA ASP A 200 15.33 -2.27 -2.59
C ASP A 200 14.95 -3.33 -3.63
N ARG A 201 15.98 -3.92 -4.23
CA ARG A 201 15.83 -5.00 -5.22
C ARG A 201 15.29 -6.30 -4.62
N ALA A 202 15.30 -6.43 -3.29
CA ALA A 202 14.79 -7.60 -2.59
C ALA A 202 13.33 -7.44 -2.14
N VAL A 203 12.64 -6.37 -2.56
CA VAL A 203 11.22 -6.17 -2.24
C VAL A 203 10.42 -7.40 -2.70
N ASP A 204 9.52 -7.86 -1.82
CA ASP A 204 8.76 -9.06 -2.07
C ASP A 204 7.70 -8.80 -3.15
N ARG A 205 7.82 -9.54 -4.26
CA ARG A 205 6.91 -9.49 -5.42
C ARG A 205 5.44 -9.73 -5.10
N ARG A 206 5.11 -10.26 -3.91
CA ARG A 206 3.73 -10.41 -3.44
C ARG A 206 3.10 -9.08 -3.02
N PHE A 207 3.90 -8.09 -2.63
CA PHE A 207 3.46 -6.79 -2.14
C PHE A 207 3.79 -5.64 -3.11
N ASN A 208 4.70 -5.87 -4.05
CA ASN A 208 5.12 -4.88 -5.04
C ASN A 208 5.06 -5.50 -6.45
N GLU A 209 4.05 -5.10 -7.21
CA GLU A 209 3.76 -5.59 -8.55
C GLU A 209 4.92 -5.37 -9.54
N PHE A 210 5.75 -4.35 -9.35
CA PHE A 210 6.86 -4.03 -10.26
C PHE A 210 8.04 -4.98 -10.11
N ALA A 211 8.20 -5.60 -8.93
CA ALA A 211 9.26 -6.57 -8.68
C ALA A 211 9.10 -7.87 -9.50
N ALA A 212 7.89 -8.13 -10.01
CA ALA A 212 7.63 -9.24 -10.93
C ALA A 212 7.91 -8.90 -12.41
N SER A 213 8.05 -7.63 -12.78
CA SER A 213 8.29 -7.22 -14.17
C SER A 213 9.76 -7.34 -14.55
N SER A 214 10.03 -8.20 -15.54
CA SER A 214 11.38 -8.41 -16.07
C SER A 214 11.89 -7.19 -16.86
N GLU A 215 10.97 -6.46 -17.49
CA GLU A 215 11.19 -5.27 -18.29
C GLU A 215 11.63 -4.11 -17.41
N ILE A 216 10.91 -3.86 -16.31
CA ILE A 216 11.28 -2.85 -15.31
C ILE A 216 12.62 -3.21 -14.66
N GLY A 217 12.80 -4.47 -14.25
CA GLY A 217 14.08 -4.94 -13.71
C GLY A 217 15.25 -4.77 -14.69
N SER A 218 15.00 -4.95 -15.99
CA SER A 218 16.01 -4.75 -17.03
C SER A 218 16.31 -3.27 -17.29
N ALA A 219 15.28 -2.42 -17.29
CA ALA A 219 15.43 -0.97 -17.41
C ALA A 219 16.30 -0.43 -16.28
N PHE A 220 16.04 -0.89 -15.07
CA PHE A 220 16.83 -0.56 -13.88
C PHE A 220 18.30 -1.03 -13.94
N LYS A 221 18.58 -2.22 -14.48
CA LYS A 221 19.97 -2.67 -14.68
C LYS A 221 20.73 -1.83 -15.71
N LYS A 222 20.02 -1.29 -16.70
CA LYS A 222 20.59 -0.41 -17.74
C LYS A 222 20.70 1.04 -17.27
N PHE A 223 19.97 1.40 -16.23
CA PHE A 223 19.95 2.75 -15.69
C PHE A 223 21.25 3.06 -14.96
N LYS A 224 22.02 4.02 -15.50
CA LYS A 224 23.37 4.38 -15.00
C LYS A 224 23.41 5.67 -14.19
N LEU A 225 22.31 6.42 -14.17
CA LEU A 225 22.23 7.67 -13.43
C LEU A 225 22.06 7.39 -11.94
N GLU A 226 22.81 8.09 -11.12
CA GLU A 226 22.65 8.06 -9.67
C GLU A 226 21.34 8.76 -9.30
N VAL A 227 20.48 8.06 -8.55
CA VAL A 227 19.27 8.66 -8.02
C VAL A 227 19.61 9.26 -6.67
N ILE A 228 19.44 10.57 -6.56
CA ILE A 228 19.63 11.30 -5.31
C ILE A 228 18.28 11.45 -4.62
N PRO A 229 18.14 11.01 -3.36
CA PRO A 229 16.90 11.14 -2.62
C PRO A 229 16.40 12.59 -2.60
N ASN A 230 15.09 12.77 -2.83
CA ASN A 230 14.40 14.07 -3.00
C ASN A 230 14.65 14.80 -4.33
N TYR A 231 15.52 14.29 -5.19
CA TYR A 231 15.75 14.80 -6.56
C TYR A 231 15.43 13.73 -7.61
N GLU A 232 14.53 12.80 -7.28
CA GLU A 232 14.11 11.72 -8.18
C GLU A 232 13.52 12.25 -9.49
N HIS A 233 12.98 13.48 -9.49
CA HIS A 233 12.46 14.16 -10.68
C HIS A 233 13.49 14.37 -11.79
N LEU A 234 14.79 14.39 -11.47
CA LEU A 234 15.86 14.58 -12.44
C LEU A 234 16.31 13.27 -13.10
N THR A 235 16.00 12.12 -12.50
CA THR A 235 16.56 10.83 -12.91
C THR A 235 15.49 9.73 -12.97
N LEU A 236 14.94 9.35 -11.82
CA LEU A 236 14.02 8.21 -11.70
C LEU A 236 12.63 8.50 -12.28
N VAL A 237 12.13 9.73 -12.18
CA VAL A 237 10.85 10.12 -12.82
C VAL A 237 10.93 10.06 -14.35
N PRO A 238 11.93 10.63 -15.05
CA PRO A 238 12.09 10.45 -16.49
C PRO A 238 12.12 8.98 -16.92
N LEU A 239 12.82 8.11 -16.17
CA LEU A 239 12.82 6.67 -16.43
C LEU A 239 11.39 6.10 -16.30
N PHE A 240 10.71 6.40 -15.20
CA PHE A 240 9.35 5.93 -14.95
C PHE A 240 8.37 6.36 -16.05
N LEU A 241 8.42 7.63 -16.46
CA LEU A 241 7.59 8.18 -17.53
C LEU A 241 7.91 7.52 -18.88
N SER A 242 9.19 7.24 -19.18
CA SER A 242 9.58 6.52 -20.40
C SER A 242 9.04 5.08 -20.43
N LEU A 243 8.86 4.45 -19.27
CA LEU A 243 8.26 3.12 -19.15
C LEU A 243 6.72 3.16 -19.24
N ILE A 244 6.10 4.33 -19.08
CA ILE A 244 4.65 4.52 -19.27
C ILE A 244 4.35 4.90 -20.71
N TYR A 245 5.01 5.93 -21.23
CA TYR A 245 4.65 6.59 -22.48
C TYR A 245 5.57 6.24 -23.65
N GLY A 246 6.70 5.57 -23.40
CA GLY A 246 7.73 5.27 -24.38
C GLY A 246 8.90 6.27 -24.34
N THR A 247 10.02 5.90 -24.94
CA THR A 247 11.24 6.71 -24.98
C THR A 247 11.14 7.94 -25.87
N ASP A 248 10.21 7.92 -26.82
CA ASP A 248 10.07 8.96 -27.85
C ASP A 248 9.16 10.11 -27.39
N VAL A 249 8.50 9.95 -26.23
CA VAL A 249 7.62 10.97 -25.65
C VAL A 249 8.42 11.88 -24.73
N ASN A 250 8.42 13.17 -25.03
CA ASN A 250 8.99 14.17 -24.13
C ASN A 250 8.17 14.23 -22.82
N PRO A 251 8.76 13.98 -21.64
CA PRO A 251 8.04 14.01 -20.36
C PRO A 251 7.27 15.31 -20.11
N LYS A 252 7.78 16.46 -20.62
CA LYS A 252 7.16 17.78 -20.42
C LYS A 252 5.94 18.01 -21.32
N SER A 253 5.73 17.18 -22.34
CA SER A 253 4.55 17.27 -23.23
C SER A 253 3.41 16.33 -22.83
N ILE A 254 3.54 15.59 -21.74
CA ILE A 254 2.50 14.67 -21.27
C ILE A 254 1.31 15.49 -20.74
N THR A 255 0.13 15.21 -21.30
CA THR A 255 -1.16 15.79 -20.90
C THR A 255 -2.14 14.68 -20.52
N LEU A 256 -3.32 15.03 -20.00
CA LEU A 256 -4.37 14.05 -19.69
C LEU A 256 -4.83 13.27 -20.93
N GLU A 257 -4.74 13.87 -22.12
CA GLU A 257 -5.10 13.25 -23.40
C GLU A 257 -3.95 12.38 -23.98
N THR A 258 -2.76 12.44 -23.38
CA THR A 258 -1.65 11.60 -23.80
C THR A 258 -1.92 10.18 -23.32
N ASN A 259 -2.15 9.27 -24.27
CA ASN A 259 -2.36 7.86 -23.95
C ASN A 259 -1.04 7.20 -23.55
N PRO A 260 -1.03 6.40 -22.46
CA PRO A 260 0.07 5.49 -22.17
C PRO A 260 0.36 4.55 -23.34
N SER A 261 1.58 4.06 -23.43
CA SER A 261 1.95 3.03 -24.40
C SER A 261 1.17 1.74 -24.13
N ASP A 262 0.61 1.14 -25.18
CA ASP A 262 -0.04 -0.18 -25.10
C ASP A 262 0.91 -1.29 -24.62
N GLN A 263 2.22 -1.06 -24.75
CA GLN A 263 3.27 -1.97 -24.31
C GLN A 263 3.92 -1.51 -22.99
N SER A 264 3.31 -0.58 -22.26
CA SER A 264 3.87 -0.08 -21.01
C SER A 264 4.03 -1.22 -19.98
N PRO A 265 5.27 -1.52 -19.54
CA PRO A 265 5.48 -2.49 -18.47
C PRO A 265 4.94 -2.00 -17.12
N VAL A 266 4.84 -0.67 -16.91
CA VAL A 266 4.25 -0.11 -15.68
C VAL A 266 2.74 -0.37 -15.66
N ILE A 267 2.02 -0.01 -16.73
CA ILE A 267 0.57 -0.24 -16.81
C ILE A 267 0.27 -1.75 -16.77
N SER A 268 1.06 -2.56 -17.47
CA SER A 268 0.91 -4.02 -17.43
C SER A 268 1.10 -4.58 -16.01
N ALA A 269 2.14 -4.13 -15.27
CA ALA A 269 2.39 -4.58 -13.91
C ALA A 269 1.25 -4.17 -12.95
N MET A 270 0.72 -2.95 -13.05
CA MET A 270 -0.41 -2.47 -12.26
C MET A 270 -1.64 -3.40 -12.40
N GLY A 271 -1.85 -3.98 -13.58
CA GLY A 271 -2.91 -4.96 -13.83
C GLY A 271 -2.88 -6.18 -12.93
N SER A 272 -1.74 -6.49 -12.30
CA SER A 272 -1.59 -7.64 -11.37
C SER A 272 -2.55 -7.60 -10.19
N ILE A 273 -2.96 -6.42 -9.74
CA ILE A 273 -3.92 -6.26 -8.63
C ILE A 273 -5.29 -6.88 -8.95
N THR A 274 -5.63 -7.00 -10.24
CA THR A 274 -6.90 -7.60 -10.70
C THR A 274 -6.90 -9.12 -10.63
N GLN A 275 -5.73 -9.75 -10.47
CA GLN A 275 -5.61 -11.20 -10.40
C GLN A 275 -6.05 -11.72 -9.03
N ASP A 276 -6.71 -12.88 -9.03
CA ASP A 276 -7.00 -13.59 -7.79
C ASP A 276 -5.71 -13.89 -7.02
N TYR A 277 -5.81 -13.83 -5.69
CA TYR A 277 -4.74 -14.12 -4.74
C TYR A 277 -3.59 -13.11 -4.70
N PHE A 278 -3.67 -11.98 -5.39
CA PHE A 278 -2.73 -10.86 -5.18
C PHE A 278 -2.96 -10.20 -3.81
N TRP A 279 -1.90 -9.97 -3.03
CA TRP A 279 -2.02 -9.54 -1.64
C TRP A 279 -2.31 -8.04 -1.55
N GLY A 280 -3.51 -7.69 -1.10
CA GLY A 280 -3.86 -6.30 -0.81
C GLY A 280 -2.98 -5.70 0.29
N THR A 281 -2.44 -4.53 0.02
CA THR A 281 -1.58 -3.76 0.94
C THR A 281 -2.36 -2.68 1.66
N HIS A 282 -1.76 -2.07 2.68
CA HIS A 282 -2.33 -0.89 3.34
C HIS A 282 -2.62 0.25 2.34
N HIS A 283 -1.77 0.44 1.32
CA HIS A 283 -1.97 1.48 0.31
C HIS A 283 -3.26 1.25 -0.49
N ASP A 284 -3.51 0.00 -0.90
CA ASP A 284 -4.70 -0.35 -1.68
C ASP A 284 -5.98 -0.14 -0.85
N LEU A 285 -5.95 -0.53 0.43
CA LEU A 285 -7.11 -0.36 1.34
C LEU A 285 -7.37 1.12 1.67
N ASN A 286 -6.32 1.91 1.86
CA ASN A 286 -6.44 3.35 2.07
C ASN A 286 -6.97 4.07 0.81
N PHE A 287 -6.55 3.62 -0.37
CA PHE A 287 -7.08 4.10 -1.64
C PHE A 287 -8.58 3.83 -1.76
N LEU A 288 -9.01 2.59 -1.49
CA LEU A 288 -10.43 2.23 -1.44
C LEU A 288 -11.20 3.08 -0.42
N ALA A 289 -10.63 3.34 0.76
CA ALA A 289 -11.29 4.16 1.77
C ALA A 289 -11.63 5.58 1.27
N ASN A 290 -10.74 6.17 0.48
CA ASN A 290 -10.95 7.48 -0.14
C ASN A 290 -12.03 7.47 -1.23
N ILE A 291 -12.12 6.39 -2.00
CA ILE A 291 -13.16 6.21 -3.01
C ILE A 291 -14.53 6.03 -2.35
N PHE A 292 -14.61 5.15 -1.35
CA PHE A 292 -15.84 4.84 -0.64
C PHE A 292 -16.24 5.89 0.40
N LYS A 293 -15.38 6.88 0.66
CA LYS A 293 -15.58 7.95 1.66
C LYS A 293 -15.84 7.36 3.05
N VAL A 294 -14.98 6.45 3.46
CA VAL A 294 -14.98 5.86 4.80
C VAL A 294 -13.71 6.27 5.55
N ASN A 295 -13.78 6.31 6.88
CA ASN A 295 -12.60 6.43 7.74
C ASN A 295 -11.97 5.05 7.89
N PHE A 296 -10.70 4.91 7.51
CA PHE A 296 -9.99 3.63 7.58
C PHE A 296 -9.14 3.55 8.84
N HIS A 297 -9.44 2.58 9.70
CA HIS A 297 -8.75 2.32 10.96
C HIS A 297 -7.91 1.03 10.84
N PRO A 298 -6.66 1.12 10.35
CA PRO A 298 -5.76 -0.01 10.30
C PRO A 298 -5.23 -0.35 11.71
N LEU A 299 -5.33 -1.62 12.09
CA LEU A 299 -4.70 -2.19 13.27
C LEU A 299 -3.58 -3.15 12.84
N GLU A 300 -2.57 -3.26 13.67
CA GLU A 300 -1.53 -4.27 13.55
C GLU A 300 -1.52 -5.16 14.77
N ASN A 301 -1.80 -6.44 14.56
CA ASN A 301 -1.97 -7.43 15.64
C ASN A 301 -2.94 -6.94 16.73
N GLY A 302 -4.01 -6.25 16.32
CA GLY A 302 -5.04 -5.69 17.21
C GLY A 302 -4.70 -4.35 17.84
N VAL A 303 -3.57 -3.73 17.48
CA VAL A 303 -3.11 -2.46 18.06
C VAL A 303 -3.00 -1.38 16.99
N ALA A 304 -3.55 -0.19 17.26
CA ALA A 304 -3.36 0.97 16.40
C ALA A 304 -1.92 1.48 16.56
N ARG A 305 -1.16 1.56 15.45
CA ARG A 305 0.20 2.12 15.48
C ARG A 305 0.22 3.64 15.65
N PHE A 306 -0.83 4.31 15.17
CA PHE A 306 -0.98 5.75 15.21
C PHE A 306 -2.42 6.10 15.61
N PRO A 307 -2.65 7.26 16.25
CA PRO A 307 -4.00 7.77 16.45
C PRO A 307 -4.73 7.94 15.12
N PHE A 308 -6.00 7.56 15.09
CA PHE A 308 -6.85 7.80 13.93
C PHE A 308 -7.28 9.27 13.87
N THR A 309 -7.36 9.82 12.66
CA THR A 309 -7.89 11.15 12.40
C THR A 309 -9.07 11.00 11.46
N ASP A 310 -10.26 11.16 12.02
CA ASP A 310 -11.50 10.91 11.31
C ASP A 310 -12.02 12.17 10.65
N LEU A 311 -12.57 12.00 9.46
CA LEU A 311 -13.36 13.02 8.81
C LEU A 311 -14.81 12.87 9.24
N ASP A 312 -15.46 14.00 9.48
CA ASP A 312 -16.88 14.06 9.85
C ASP A 312 -17.75 13.36 8.81
N ASP A 313 -18.88 12.81 9.27
CA ASP A 313 -19.91 12.16 8.45
C ASP A 313 -19.43 10.96 7.60
N ARG A 314 -18.25 10.40 7.89
CA ARG A 314 -17.77 9.17 7.25
C ARG A 314 -17.89 7.97 8.17
N PRO A 315 -18.49 6.86 7.71
CA PRO A 315 -18.52 5.63 8.48
C PRO A 315 -17.10 5.06 8.63
N ILE A 316 -16.87 4.28 9.67
CA ILE A 316 -15.55 3.74 10.02
C ILE A 316 -15.46 2.28 9.59
N ILE A 317 -14.36 1.92 8.95
CA ILE A 317 -13.96 0.52 8.72
C ILE A 317 -12.69 0.24 9.52
N THR A 318 -12.76 -0.70 10.45
CA THR A 318 -11.58 -1.18 11.21
C THR A 318 -11.10 -2.51 10.67
N ILE A 319 -9.84 -2.57 10.24
CA ILE A 319 -9.22 -3.80 9.69
C ILE A 319 -7.91 -4.07 10.42
N ASN A 320 -7.74 -5.31 10.87
CA ASN A 320 -6.55 -5.79 11.54
C ASN A 320 -5.65 -6.59 10.60
N ASN A 321 -4.42 -6.11 10.42
CA ASN A 321 -3.31 -6.83 9.83
C ASN A 321 -2.71 -7.79 10.88
N LYS A 322 -2.87 -9.09 10.67
CA LYS A 322 -2.31 -10.14 11.52
C LYS A 322 -1.00 -10.64 10.93
N ASN A 323 0.09 -10.39 11.65
CA ASN A 323 1.45 -10.86 11.36
C ASN A 323 1.93 -10.58 9.92
N ASN A 324 1.44 -9.50 9.29
CA ASN A 324 1.76 -9.13 7.91
C ASN A 324 1.43 -10.19 6.84
N ILE A 325 0.51 -11.11 7.14
CA ILE A 325 0.14 -12.22 6.24
C ILE A 325 -1.37 -12.39 6.06
N HIS A 326 -2.18 -11.77 6.92
CA HIS A 326 -3.63 -11.93 6.89
C HIS A 326 -4.34 -10.66 7.35
N TRP A 327 -5.49 -10.38 6.77
CA TRP A 327 -6.33 -9.24 7.13
C TRP A 327 -7.67 -9.75 7.66
N THR A 328 -8.18 -9.16 8.74
CA THR A 328 -9.50 -9.45 9.32
C THR A 328 -10.25 -8.17 9.65
N THR A 329 -11.58 -8.19 9.65
CA THR A 329 -12.39 -7.01 9.93
C THR A 329 -12.84 -7.02 11.38
N GLN A 330 -12.79 -5.87 12.05
CA GLN A 330 -13.44 -5.69 13.35
C GLN A 330 -14.74 -4.93 13.14
N ILE A 331 -15.85 -5.53 13.54
CA ILE A 331 -17.18 -4.92 13.47
C ILE A 331 -17.74 -4.72 14.87
N THR A 332 -18.52 -3.66 15.04
CA THR A 332 -19.05 -3.24 16.33
C THR A 332 -20.56 -3.29 16.27
N PHE A 333 -21.18 -4.14 17.09
CA PHE A 333 -22.62 -4.24 17.19
C PHE A 333 -23.13 -3.63 18.48
N ALA A 334 -24.20 -2.84 18.39
CA ALA A 334 -25.00 -2.43 19.53
C ALA A 334 -26.17 -3.40 19.70
N LYS A 335 -26.13 -4.27 20.71
CA LYS A 335 -27.26 -5.16 21.03
C LYS A 335 -28.02 -4.61 22.22
N GLN A 336 -29.29 -4.28 22.03
CA GLN A 336 -30.19 -4.02 23.14
C GLN A 336 -30.53 -5.36 23.81
N THR A 337 -30.08 -5.54 25.04
CA THR A 337 -30.53 -6.68 25.85
C THR A 337 -31.85 -6.29 26.49
N SER A 338 -32.94 -7.01 26.20
CA SER A 338 -34.12 -6.98 27.06
C SER A 338 -33.68 -7.41 28.45
N GLY A 339 -33.92 -6.58 29.46
CA GLY A 339 -33.61 -6.96 30.82
C GLY A 339 -34.34 -8.25 31.19
N PHE A 340 -33.60 -9.15 31.84
CA PHE A 340 -34.06 -10.36 32.53
C PHE A 340 -35.43 -10.91 32.10
N SER A 341 -35.42 -11.90 31.20
CA SER A 341 -36.47 -12.92 31.16
C SER A 341 -36.12 -13.97 32.23
N PHE A 342 -36.84 -13.99 33.34
CA PHE A 342 -36.88 -15.17 34.20
C PHE A 342 -37.46 -16.31 33.35
N ILE A 343 -36.59 -17.16 32.80
CA ILE A 343 -37.03 -18.51 32.42
C ILE A 343 -37.41 -19.17 33.73
N GLU A 344 -38.71 -19.44 33.90
CA GLU A 344 -39.22 -20.37 34.89
C GLU A 344 -38.35 -21.63 34.84
N CYS A 345 -37.55 -21.83 35.87
CA CYS A 345 -36.94 -23.12 36.15
C CYS A 345 -38.08 -24.03 36.63
N GLY A 346 -38.91 -24.47 35.69
CA GLY A 346 -39.92 -25.48 35.87
C GLY A 346 -39.22 -26.80 36.14
N VAL A 347 -39.14 -27.15 37.41
CA VAL A 347 -38.81 -28.50 37.88
C VAL A 347 -39.91 -29.43 37.34
N SER A 348 -39.63 -30.15 36.26
CA SER A 348 -40.41 -31.34 35.89
C SER A 348 -39.73 -32.57 36.47
N LEU A 349 -40.18 -32.96 37.66
CA LEU A 349 -40.05 -34.31 38.17
C LEU A 349 -41.07 -35.18 37.42
N GLU A 350 -40.63 -36.14 36.60
CA GLU A 350 -41.13 -37.53 36.68
C GLU A 350 -40.35 -38.53 35.81
N LYS A 351 -39.83 -39.54 36.52
CA LYS A 351 -39.69 -40.98 36.18
C LYS A 351 -38.64 -41.42 35.15
N GLN A 352 -37.48 -41.79 35.71
CA GLN A 352 -36.67 -42.91 35.24
C GLN A 352 -37.44 -44.24 35.36
N SER A 353 -37.44 -45.04 34.30
CA SER A 353 -37.52 -46.50 34.39
C SER A 353 -36.35 -47.11 33.62
N LEU A 354 -35.43 -47.73 34.36
CA LEU A 354 -34.41 -48.66 33.90
C LEU A 354 -35.04 -50.01 33.48
N ILE A 355 -34.20 -50.89 32.89
CA ILE A 355 -34.36 -52.33 32.58
C ILE A 355 -34.69 -52.57 31.07
N ASN A 356 -33.95 -53.29 30.21
CA ASN A 356 -32.78 -54.17 30.32
C ASN A 356 -32.07 -54.40 28.95
N ASN A 357 -30.75 -54.61 29.04
CA ASN A 357 -29.78 -55.38 28.22
C ASN A 357 -30.22 -56.24 27.01
N ALA A 358 -29.62 -55.96 25.83
CA ALA A 358 -28.72 -56.78 24.94
C ALA A 358 -28.98 -58.30 24.66
N PRO A 359 -28.33 -58.98 23.65
CA PRO A 359 -27.62 -58.58 22.41
C PRO A 359 -27.82 -59.48 21.14
N LEU A 360 -27.16 -59.09 20.02
CA LEU A 360 -26.58 -59.87 18.89
C LEU A 360 -27.42 -60.90 18.08
N ALA A 361 -27.41 -60.78 16.73
CA ALA A 361 -26.82 -61.78 15.81
C ALA A 361 -26.96 -61.42 14.30
N THR A 362 -25.87 -61.74 13.60
CA THR A 362 -25.55 -61.72 12.16
C THR A 362 -26.27 -62.82 11.35
N LEU A 363 -26.55 -62.60 10.06
CA LEU A 363 -26.60 -63.58 8.92
C LEU A 363 -27.21 -62.88 7.68
N ALA A 364 -26.48 -62.48 6.65
CA ALA A 364 -25.89 -63.25 5.52
C ALA A 364 -26.90 -63.90 4.52
N LYS A 365 -26.81 -63.40 3.27
CA LYS A 365 -26.87 -64.11 1.96
C LYS A 365 -28.20 -64.70 1.43
N LYS A 366 -28.62 -64.21 0.25
CA LYS A 366 -28.73 -64.86 -1.11
C LYS A 366 -29.91 -64.24 -1.89
N LYS A 367 -29.68 -63.58 -3.03
CA LYS A 367 -29.44 -64.05 -4.42
C LYS A 367 -30.71 -64.25 -5.27
N LYS A 368 -30.63 -63.66 -6.48
CA LYS A 368 -31.21 -64.08 -7.77
C LYS A 368 -32.72 -63.80 -7.94
N ASN A 369 -33.25 -63.30 -9.06
CA ASN A 369 -32.86 -63.40 -10.48
C ASN A 369 -33.64 -62.32 -11.29
N THR A 370 -33.02 -61.50 -12.16
CA THR A 370 -32.87 -61.61 -13.65
C THR A 370 -34.13 -61.48 -14.51
N LYS A 371 -34.11 -60.45 -15.40
CA LYS A 371 -34.22 -60.47 -16.89
C LYS A 371 -34.89 -59.17 -17.38
N LYS A 372 -34.62 -58.59 -18.56
CA LYS A 372 -33.59 -58.66 -19.62
C LYS A 372 -34.04 -57.66 -20.72
N GLY A 373 -33.09 -57.06 -21.44
CA GLY A 373 -33.28 -56.31 -22.71
C GLY A 373 -32.65 -54.91 -22.60
N ALA A 374 -31.42 -54.61 -23.07
CA ALA A 374 -30.86 -54.65 -24.44
C ALA A 374 -31.69 -53.75 -25.39
N ILE A 375 -31.14 -52.73 -26.08
CA ILE A 375 -30.10 -52.78 -27.11
C ILE A 375 -29.62 -51.33 -27.46
N GLU A 376 -28.30 -51.19 -27.75
CA GLU A 376 -27.53 -50.21 -28.59
C GLU A 376 -27.75 -48.68 -28.47
N GLY A 377 -26.78 -47.78 -28.67
CA GLY A 377 -25.40 -47.83 -29.15
C GLY A 377 -24.97 -46.43 -29.67
N GLY A 378 -23.68 -46.08 -29.56
CA GLY A 378 -23.01 -44.93 -30.20
C GLY A 378 -23.21 -43.57 -29.50
N SER A 379 -22.29 -42.60 -29.50
CA SER A 379 -20.97 -42.39 -30.10
C SER A 379 -20.30 -41.23 -29.33
N LEU A 380 -18.96 -41.23 -29.30
CA LEU A 380 -18.15 -40.05 -28.95
C LEU A 380 -18.39 -38.90 -29.95
N GLY A 381 -18.22 -37.66 -29.48
CA GLY A 381 -18.11 -36.47 -30.31
C GLY A 381 -17.69 -35.24 -29.50
N GLU A 382 -16.46 -34.79 -29.73
CA GLU A 382 -15.90 -33.50 -29.34
C GLU A 382 -16.74 -32.33 -29.89
N LEU A 383 -16.74 -31.19 -29.21
CA LEU A 383 -17.04 -29.89 -29.83
C LEU A 383 -16.19 -28.78 -29.18
N GLN A 384 -15.26 -28.25 -29.97
CA GLN A 384 -14.67 -26.91 -29.88
C GLN A 384 -15.49 -25.91 -30.74
N LEU A 385 -15.12 -24.62 -30.61
CA LEU A 385 -15.54 -23.40 -31.31
C LEU A 385 -16.77 -22.67 -30.73
N ALA A 386 -16.93 -21.35 -30.80
CA ALA A 386 -16.05 -20.18 -31.00
C ALA A 386 -16.95 -18.93 -30.93
N SER A 387 -16.32 -17.80 -30.55
CA SER A 387 -16.56 -16.40 -30.96
C SER A 387 -17.93 -15.71 -30.85
N ALA A 388 -17.84 -14.52 -30.25
CA ALA A 388 -18.38 -13.22 -30.67
C ALA A 388 -19.88 -12.96 -30.54
N LEU A 389 -20.21 -11.83 -29.88
CA LEU A 389 -21.13 -10.81 -30.36
C LEU A 389 -20.94 -9.52 -29.52
N THR A 390 -20.60 -8.43 -30.19
CA THR A 390 -20.79 -7.05 -29.75
C THR A 390 -22.29 -6.71 -29.69
N PRO A 391 -22.68 -5.67 -28.95
CA PRO A 391 -23.29 -4.55 -29.67
C PRO A 391 -22.86 -3.16 -29.17
N ALA A 392 -22.74 -2.25 -30.13
CA ALA A 392 -22.69 -0.82 -29.91
C ALA A 392 -24.11 -0.26 -29.67
N ILE A 393 -24.25 0.66 -28.70
CA ILE A 393 -25.34 1.64 -28.67
C ILE A 393 -24.76 3.00 -28.26
N ASN A 394 -25.05 4.01 -29.07
CA ASN A 394 -24.58 5.39 -28.97
C ASN A 394 -25.64 6.30 -28.31
N HIS A 395 -25.14 7.22 -27.46
CA HIS A 395 -25.62 8.59 -27.13
C HIS A 395 -26.91 8.78 -26.28
N PRO A 396 -27.12 10.00 -25.71
CA PRO A 396 -26.27 10.73 -24.76
C PRO A 396 -27.09 11.32 -23.58
N LEU A 397 -26.49 11.59 -22.42
CA LEU A 397 -27.03 12.64 -21.53
C LEU A 397 -25.95 13.32 -20.72
N SER A 398 -25.79 14.60 -21.06
CA SER A 398 -25.07 15.64 -20.38
C SER A 398 -25.61 15.84 -18.96
N SER A 399 -24.74 15.73 -17.96
CA SER A 399 -24.67 16.69 -16.86
C SER A 399 -23.25 16.63 -16.29
N ALA A 400 -22.56 17.77 -16.34
CA ALA A 400 -21.22 17.93 -15.83
C ALA A 400 -21.19 17.66 -14.32
N PRO A 401 -20.23 16.87 -13.79
CA PRO A 401 -19.96 16.89 -12.37
C PRO A 401 -19.11 18.11 -12.04
N GLU A 402 -19.62 18.86 -11.07
CA GLU A 402 -19.02 19.98 -10.37
C GLU A 402 -17.53 19.73 -10.07
N ARG A 403 -16.66 20.65 -10.50
CA ARG A 403 -15.24 20.68 -10.11
C ARG A 403 -15.14 20.78 -8.60
N VAL A 404 -14.75 19.69 -7.96
CA VAL A 404 -14.25 19.73 -6.58
C VAL A 404 -12.78 20.14 -6.66
N ASP A 405 -12.49 21.40 -6.37
CA ASP A 405 -11.15 21.87 -6.02
C ASP A 405 -10.70 21.19 -4.72
N VAL A 406 -10.17 19.97 -4.83
CA VAL A 406 -9.42 19.32 -3.75
C VAL A 406 -8.00 19.89 -3.78
N LEU A 407 -7.87 21.13 -3.30
CA LEU A 407 -6.58 21.66 -2.90
C LEU A 407 -6.10 20.86 -1.69
N ALA A 408 -5.25 19.87 -1.98
CA ALA A 408 -4.63 19.01 -1.00
C ALA A 408 -3.86 19.86 0.03
N LYS A 409 -4.37 19.93 1.25
CA LYS A 409 -3.51 20.07 2.44
C LYS A 409 -2.81 18.73 2.67
N SER A 410 -1.92 18.38 1.74
CA SER A 410 -0.96 17.29 1.92
C SER A 410 0.06 17.74 2.96
N GLN A 411 0.02 17.13 4.14
CA GLN A 411 1.07 17.26 5.13
C GLN A 411 2.38 16.75 4.52
N LYS A 412 3.37 17.64 4.42
CA LYS A 412 4.77 17.31 4.06
C LYS A 412 5.31 16.22 5.00
N ARG A 413 5.19 14.95 4.62
CA ARG A 413 5.98 13.86 5.19
C ARG A 413 7.21 13.68 4.31
N ASN A 414 8.32 14.30 4.73
CA ASN A 414 9.64 13.99 4.20
C ASN A 414 9.99 12.55 4.60
N VAL A 415 9.91 11.62 3.64
CA VAL A 415 10.45 10.26 3.82
C VAL A 415 11.95 10.35 3.52
N ARG A 416 12.78 10.40 4.57
CA ARG A 416 14.24 10.32 4.44
C ARG A 416 14.68 8.86 4.32
N PHE A 417 15.28 8.50 3.20
CA PHE A 417 16.04 7.26 3.05
C PHE A 417 17.48 7.50 3.56
N HIS A 418 17.93 6.76 4.58
CA HIS A 418 19.29 6.84 5.10
C HIS A 418 20.16 5.72 4.50
N LEU A 419 21.15 6.08 3.67
CA LEU A 419 22.20 5.18 3.20
C LEU A 419 23.39 5.14 4.17
N SER A 420 24.11 4.02 4.19
CA SER A 420 25.25 3.81 5.10
C SER A 420 26.58 4.37 4.52
N PRO A 421 27.51 4.88 5.35
CA PRO A 421 28.78 5.47 4.89
C PRO A 421 29.71 4.53 4.11
N SER A 422 29.59 3.20 4.27
CA SER A 422 30.39 2.23 3.49
C SER A 422 29.96 2.15 2.03
N GLN A 423 28.67 2.33 1.75
CA GLN A 423 28.13 2.31 0.37
C GLN A 423 28.63 3.50 -0.47
N LEU A 424 28.81 4.67 0.17
CA LEU A 424 29.39 5.87 -0.45
C LEU A 424 30.87 5.72 -0.85
N ASN A 425 31.63 4.90 -0.12
CA ASN A 425 33.08 4.80 -0.31
C ASN A 425 33.47 3.80 -1.41
N ASP A 426 32.67 2.74 -1.58
CA ASP A 426 32.86 1.76 -2.66
C ASP A 426 32.45 2.34 -4.04
N GLN A 427 31.48 3.27 -4.07
CA GLN A 427 31.09 3.99 -5.28
C GLN A 427 32.20 4.93 -5.81
N ARG A 428 32.97 5.58 -4.94
CA ARG A 428 34.08 6.46 -5.34
C ARG A 428 35.23 5.73 -6.05
N LYS A 429 35.54 4.48 -5.64
CA LYS A 429 36.63 3.70 -6.24
C LYS A 429 36.31 3.23 -7.66
N HIS A 430 35.05 2.96 -7.95
CA HIS A 430 34.62 2.50 -9.28
C HIS A 430 34.62 3.61 -10.34
N HIS A 431 34.52 4.89 -9.92
CA HIS A 431 34.52 6.07 -10.78
C HIS A 431 35.93 6.42 -11.31
N MET A 432 36.97 6.19 -10.51
CA MET A 432 38.35 6.49 -10.89
C MET A 432 38.91 5.56 -11.98
N GLY A 433 38.44 4.31 -12.05
CA GLY A 433 38.91 3.34 -13.04
C GLY A 433 38.47 3.63 -14.49
N LEU A 434 37.44 4.47 -14.69
CA LEU A 434 36.97 4.86 -16.03
C LEU A 434 37.81 6.00 -16.63
N LEU A 435 38.33 6.90 -15.78
CA LEU A 435 39.20 8.01 -16.18
C LEU A 435 40.58 7.55 -16.69
N ASP A 436 41.03 6.36 -16.29
CA ASP A 436 42.33 5.81 -16.69
C ASP A 436 42.35 5.21 -18.10
N TYR A 437 41.18 4.94 -18.72
CA TYR A 437 41.11 4.32 -20.04
C TYR A 437 40.81 5.31 -21.18
N GLU A 438 40.09 6.41 -20.94
CA GLU A 438 39.52 7.23 -22.04
C GLU A 438 40.25 8.55 -22.34
N LEU A 439 41.16 9.04 -21.48
CA LEU A 439 41.86 10.33 -21.69
C LEU A 439 43.33 10.22 -22.11
N GLY A 440 43.84 9.01 -22.33
CA GLY A 440 45.27 8.81 -22.55
C GLY A 440 45.62 7.61 -23.42
N LYS A 441 45.35 7.71 -24.74
CA LYS A 441 46.21 7.17 -25.81
C LYS A 441 45.61 7.47 -27.19
N THR A 442 46.20 8.46 -27.85
CA THR A 442 46.03 8.72 -29.28
C THR A 442 46.62 7.57 -30.09
N SER A 443 45.79 6.89 -30.87
CA SER A 443 46.22 6.31 -32.15
C SER A 443 45.03 6.32 -33.10
N LYS A 444 45.20 7.01 -34.23
CA LYS A 444 44.24 7.17 -35.33
C LYS A 444 43.45 5.88 -35.57
N LYS A 445 42.19 5.86 -35.13
CA LYS A 445 41.20 4.87 -35.51
C LYS A 445 39.87 5.60 -35.60
N THR A 446 39.21 5.42 -36.75
CA THR A 446 37.85 5.87 -37.05
C THR A 446 36.96 5.62 -35.83
N VAL A 447 36.43 6.70 -35.25
CA VAL A 447 35.59 6.66 -34.05
C VAL A 447 34.33 5.82 -34.36
N LYS A 448 34.07 4.80 -33.55
CA LYS A 448 32.89 3.95 -33.65
C LYS A 448 31.71 4.60 -32.92
N PRO A 449 30.47 4.48 -33.41
CA PRO A 449 29.26 5.04 -32.77
C PRO A 449 29.08 4.69 -31.28
N ALA A 450 29.63 3.57 -30.82
CA ALA A 450 29.53 3.11 -29.44
C ALA A 450 30.35 3.95 -28.43
N GLU A 451 31.39 4.65 -28.88
CA GLU A 451 32.23 5.46 -27.99
C GLU A 451 31.61 6.84 -27.74
N ASP A 452 31.06 7.46 -28.78
CA ASP A 452 30.35 8.74 -28.67
C ASP A 452 29.14 8.63 -27.73
N THR A 453 28.41 7.51 -27.78
CA THR A 453 27.32 7.26 -26.83
C THR A 453 27.80 7.22 -25.39
N LYS A 454 28.94 6.59 -25.09
CA LYS A 454 29.47 6.53 -23.72
C LYS A 454 29.91 7.89 -23.22
N GLN A 455 30.65 8.64 -24.05
CA GLN A 455 31.08 10.00 -23.71
C GLN A 455 29.88 10.93 -23.50
N PHE A 456 28.81 10.74 -24.29
CA PHE A 456 27.62 11.54 -24.16
C PHE A 456 26.86 11.24 -22.87
N GLU A 457 26.68 9.96 -22.53
CA GLU A 457 26.07 9.54 -21.27
C GLU A 457 26.91 9.97 -20.05
N PHE A 458 28.25 9.92 -20.16
CA PHE A 458 29.16 10.45 -19.14
C PHE A 458 28.90 11.95 -18.90
N LEU A 459 28.86 12.74 -19.98
CA LEU A 459 28.64 14.18 -19.88
C LEU A 459 27.28 14.51 -19.23
N ARG A 460 26.21 13.81 -19.63
CA ARG A 460 24.88 13.93 -19.00
C ARG A 460 24.92 13.60 -17.51
N GLY A 461 25.66 12.57 -17.13
CA GLY A 461 25.87 12.20 -15.73
C GLY A 461 26.56 13.32 -14.92
N VAL A 462 27.66 13.87 -15.44
CA VAL A 462 28.41 14.95 -14.78
C VAL A 462 27.56 16.21 -14.59
N VAL A 463 26.83 16.63 -15.62
CA VAL A 463 25.96 17.82 -15.56
C VAL A 463 24.80 17.61 -14.59
N SER A 464 24.20 16.42 -14.57
CA SER A 464 23.15 16.07 -13.61
C SER A 464 23.67 16.18 -12.18
N GLN A 465 24.83 15.59 -11.90
CA GLN A 465 25.44 15.64 -10.57
C GLN A 465 25.82 17.06 -10.16
N ALA A 466 26.37 17.86 -11.07
CA ALA A 466 26.69 19.27 -10.79
C ALA A 466 25.42 20.07 -10.42
N THR A 467 24.32 19.81 -11.11
CA THR A 467 23.04 20.49 -10.90
C THR A 467 22.46 20.17 -9.53
N ILE A 468 22.59 18.91 -9.11
CA ILE A 468 22.13 18.45 -7.79
C ILE A 468 22.99 19.04 -6.68
N ASP A 469 24.31 18.88 -6.73
CA ASP A 469 25.23 19.41 -5.71
C ASP A 469 25.05 20.92 -5.53
N TYR A 470 24.88 21.66 -6.63
CA TYR A 470 24.64 23.10 -6.57
C TYR A 470 23.27 23.44 -5.97
N THR A 471 22.23 22.67 -6.30
CA THR A 471 20.88 22.87 -5.77
C THR A 471 20.84 22.61 -4.27
N GLU A 472 21.42 21.50 -3.80
CA GLU A 472 21.53 21.14 -2.39
C GLU A 472 22.32 22.20 -1.60
N TYR A 473 23.50 22.60 -2.11
CA TYR A 473 24.29 23.67 -1.50
C TYR A 473 23.49 24.98 -1.39
N SER A 474 22.81 25.37 -2.48
CA SER A 474 22.04 26.61 -2.57
C SER A 474 20.79 26.60 -1.67
N GLU A 475 20.18 25.44 -1.45
CA GLU A 475 19.03 25.25 -0.55
C GLU A 475 19.45 25.19 0.92
N GLY A 476 20.66 24.73 1.22
CA GLY A 476 21.24 24.71 2.56
C GLY A 476 21.55 26.09 3.16
N ILE A 477 21.56 27.15 2.34
CA ILE A 477 21.81 28.53 2.79
C ILE A 477 20.50 29.13 3.35
N TRP A 478 20.28 28.98 4.65
CA TRP A 478 19.06 29.46 5.33
C TRP A 478 19.01 30.99 5.48
N PHE A 479 20.14 31.69 5.52
CA PHE A 479 20.16 33.16 5.52
C PHE A 479 21.43 33.69 4.87
N SER A 480 21.28 34.64 3.95
CA SER A 480 22.37 35.48 3.49
C SER A 480 21.85 36.77 2.91
N LEU A 481 22.27 37.89 3.51
CA LEU A 481 22.00 39.26 3.04
C LEU A 481 22.60 39.55 1.65
N PHE A 482 23.54 38.71 1.17
CA PHE A 482 24.27 38.90 -0.09
C PHE A 482 24.04 37.78 -1.12
N HIS A 483 23.24 36.75 -0.82
CA HIS A 483 22.93 35.65 -1.75
C HIS A 483 21.54 35.80 -2.37
N ARG A 484 21.28 36.96 -2.99
CA ARG A 484 20.05 37.22 -3.78
C ARG A 484 19.93 36.34 -5.03
N HIS A 485 20.87 35.40 -5.24
CA HIS A 485 21.03 34.61 -6.46
C HIS A 485 20.77 33.11 -6.30
N GLY A 486 20.38 32.61 -5.12
CA GLY A 486 20.14 31.18 -4.90
C GLY A 486 19.09 30.61 -5.85
N ASN A 487 17.91 31.26 -5.95
CA ASN A 487 16.85 30.78 -6.82
C ASN A 487 17.17 30.96 -8.31
N THR A 488 17.65 32.14 -8.71
CA THR A 488 18.01 32.42 -10.12
C THR A 488 19.15 31.52 -10.61
N GLY A 489 20.11 31.21 -9.73
CA GLY A 489 21.16 30.25 -10.04
C GLY A 489 20.62 28.82 -10.20
N ARG A 490 19.71 28.38 -9.33
CA ARG A 490 19.09 27.04 -9.43
C ARG A 490 18.28 26.90 -10.71
N VAL A 491 17.49 27.93 -11.06
CA VAL A 491 16.74 27.96 -12.32
C VAL A 491 17.70 27.87 -13.52
N ARG A 492 18.81 28.61 -13.52
CA ARG A 492 19.82 28.50 -14.59
C ARG A 492 20.48 27.13 -14.67
N ALA A 493 20.80 26.53 -13.52
CA ALA A 493 21.37 25.18 -13.47
C ALA A 493 20.42 24.13 -14.05
N ARG A 494 19.14 24.17 -13.63
CA ARG A 494 18.09 23.29 -14.16
C ARG A 494 17.84 23.51 -15.65
N ASN A 495 17.74 24.77 -16.09
CA ASN A 495 17.55 25.08 -17.51
C ASN A 495 18.73 24.57 -18.36
N PHE A 496 19.96 24.69 -17.86
CA PHE A 496 21.13 24.14 -18.57
C PHE A 496 21.10 22.61 -18.62
N HIS A 497 20.80 21.96 -17.49
CA HIS A 497 20.63 20.51 -17.43
C HIS A 497 19.57 20.01 -18.42
N ASP A 498 18.39 20.64 -18.42
CA ASP A 498 17.30 20.36 -19.35
C ASP A 498 17.74 20.51 -20.81
N ASN A 499 18.41 21.62 -21.14
CA ASN A 499 18.90 21.89 -22.50
C ASN A 499 19.94 20.85 -22.96
N LEU A 500 20.81 20.41 -22.05
CA LEU A 500 21.82 19.41 -22.36
C LEU A 500 21.20 18.00 -22.52
N LEU A 501 20.18 17.66 -21.73
CA LEU A 501 19.42 16.41 -21.89
C LEU A 501 18.64 16.39 -23.20
N ALA A 502 18.07 17.52 -23.62
CA ALA A 502 17.35 17.66 -24.88
C ALA A 502 18.26 17.61 -26.12
N THR A 503 19.58 17.67 -25.94
CA THR A 503 20.52 17.59 -27.06
C THR A 503 20.57 16.15 -27.60
N GLU A 504 20.65 15.97 -28.91
CA GLU A 504 20.59 14.64 -29.56
C GLU A 504 21.95 14.00 -29.79
N ASN A 505 23.02 14.80 -29.88
CA ASN A 505 24.36 14.32 -30.21
C ASN A 505 25.45 14.95 -29.31
N LEU A 506 26.58 14.25 -29.24
CA LEU A 506 27.71 14.63 -28.40
C LEU A 506 28.33 15.97 -28.78
N THR A 507 28.38 16.28 -30.08
CA THR A 507 29.00 17.53 -30.59
C THR A 507 28.23 18.75 -30.09
N ASP A 508 26.91 18.75 -30.23
CA ASP A 508 26.05 19.82 -29.75
C ASP A 508 26.09 19.91 -28.22
N ALA A 509 26.21 18.79 -27.52
CA ALA A 509 26.28 18.78 -26.06
C ALA A 509 27.59 19.41 -25.56
N LYS A 510 28.72 19.11 -26.21
CA LYS A 510 30.02 19.74 -25.95
C LYS A 510 29.97 21.24 -26.23
N ALA A 511 29.39 21.65 -27.36
CA ALA A 511 29.24 23.05 -27.73
C ALA A 511 28.34 23.81 -26.74
N ASN A 512 27.22 23.21 -26.32
CA ASN A 512 26.33 23.76 -25.31
C ASN A 512 27.02 23.94 -23.97
N LEU A 513 27.84 22.97 -23.55
CA LEU A 513 28.61 23.03 -22.32
C LEU A 513 29.62 24.18 -22.31
N ILE A 514 30.46 24.28 -23.35
CA ILE A 514 31.46 25.35 -23.44
C ILE A 514 30.76 26.71 -23.48
N ARG A 515 29.72 26.85 -24.32
CA ARG A 515 28.94 28.10 -24.39
C ARG A 515 28.36 28.51 -23.03
N PHE A 516 27.78 27.56 -22.29
CA PHE A 516 27.24 27.83 -20.96
C PHE A 516 28.33 28.27 -19.97
N LEU A 517 29.47 27.57 -19.97
CA LEU A 517 30.60 27.86 -19.09
C LEU A 517 31.30 29.16 -19.44
N SER A 518 31.35 29.59 -20.70
CA SER A 518 31.97 30.86 -21.14
C SER A 518 31.08 32.08 -20.97
N ASP A 519 29.76 31.91 -20.89
CA ASP A 519 28.81 33.02 -20.82
C ASP A 519 28.66 33.55 -19.38
N GLU A 520 29.17 34.76 -19.15
CA GLU A 520 29.11 35.45 -17.86
C GLU A 520 27.69 35.72 -17.36
N THR A 521 26.69 35.75 -18.25
CA THR A 521 25.29 35.91 -17.86
C THR A 521 24.74 34.67 -17.14
N ASN A 522 25.43 33.52 -17.22
CA ASN A 522 25.06 32.29 -16.50
C ASN A 522 25.51 32.26 -15.03
N GLY A 523 26.15 33.33 -14.55
CA GLY A 523 26.57 33.49 -13.16
C GLY A 523 28.05 33.84 -13.07
N ASN A 524 28.52 34.23 -11.89
CA ASN A 524 29.95 34.48 -11.67
C ASN A 524 30.73 33.16 -11.53
N THR A 525 32.05 33.27 -11.38
CA THR A 525 32.98 32.15 -11.20
C THR A 525 33.34 31.93 -9.73
N HIS A 526 32.51 32.37 -8.78
CA HIS A 526 32.78 32.13 -7.35
C HIS A 526 32.83 30.62 -7.02
N PRO A 527 33.48 30.20 -5.92
CA PRO A 527 33.70 28.78 -5.59
C PRO A 527 32.43 27.93 -5.63
N HIS A 528 31.31 28.47 -5.17
CA HIS A 528 30.04 27.75 -5.13
C HIS A 528 29.03 28.24 -6.17
N SER A 529 29.49 28.88 -7.24
CA SER A 529 28.63 29.12 -8.40
C SER A 529 28.44 27.80 -9.16
N PHE A 530 27.31 27.68 -9.84
CA PHE A 530 27.04 26.49 -10.65
C PHE A 530 28.10 26.29 -11.73
N ARG A 531 28.57 27.37 -12.39
CA ARG A 531 29.64 27.32 -13.39
C ARG A 531 30.91 26.69 -12.81
N THR A 532 31.33 27.12 -11.62
CA THR A 532 32.56 26.62 -10.97
C THR A 532 32.43 25.17 -10.53
N MET A 533 31.30 24.80 -9.92
CA MET A 533 31.04 23.43 -9.50
C MET A 533 30.95 22.47 -10.69
N LEU A 534 30.34 22.91 -11.79
CA LEU A 534 30.28 22.15 -13.03
C LEU A 534 31.67 21.96 -13.64
N LEU A 535 32.45 23.04 -13.79
CA LEU A 535 33.82 22.96 -14.31
C LEU A 535 34.70 22.06 -13.46
N GLN A 536 34.60 22.14 -12.13
CA GLN A 536 35.35 21.29 -11.20
C GLN A 536 35.04 19.81 -11.42
N LYS A 537 33.76 19.45 -11.59
CA LYS A 537 33.35 18.04 -11.80
C LYS A 537 33.76 17.47 -13.15
N LEU A 538 34.04 18.33 -14.14
CA LEU A 538 34.54 17.93 -15.45
C LEU A 538 36.04 17.63 -15.46
N GLN A 539 36.76 17.93 -14.38
CA GLN A 539 38.19 17.68 -14.26
C GLN A 539 38.48 16.22 -13.91
N ARG A 540 39.54 15.67 -14.49
CA ARG A 540 40.05 14.34 -14.15
C ARG A 540 40.50 14.25 -12.68
N GLU A 541 41.17 15.30 -12.21
CA GLU A 541 41.60 15.44 -10.82
C GLU A 541 40.96 16.70 -10.24
N PRO A 542 39.73 16.61 -9.71
CA PRO A 542 39.00 17.78 -9.24
C PRO A 542 39.80 18.50 -8.15
N LYS A 543 40.19 19.75 -8.44
CA LYS A 543 40.81 20.67 -7.48
C LYS A 543 39.75 21.20 -6.51
N THR A 544 40.15 21.96 -5.50
CA THR A 544 39.17 22.60 -4.60
C THR A 544 38.31 23.61 -5.38
N LEU A 545 37.08 23.85 -4.95
CA LEU A 545 36.22 24.87 -5.56
C LEU A 545 36.86 26.27 -5.54
N GLN A 546 37.63 26.58 -4.49
CA GLN A 546 38.41 27.81 -4.40
C GLN A 546 39.45 27.90 -5.52
N TYR A 547 40.22 26.83 -5.73
CA TYR A 547 41.20 26.78 -6.81
C TYR A 547 40.54 26.92 -8.18
N THR A 548 39.45 26.17 -8.42
CA THR A 548 38.71 26.25 -9.68
C THR A 548 38.11 27.64 -9.92
N SER A 549 37.71 28.34 -8.86
CA SER A 549 37.24 29.73 -8.95
C SER A 549 38.36 30.69 -9.36
N GLU A 550 39.54 30.56 -8.75
CA GLU A 550 40.71 31.42 -9.01
C GLU A 550 41.34 31.19 -10.39
N HIS A 551 41.23 29.98 -10.92
CA HIS A 551 41.83 29.56 -12.20
C HIS A 551 40.76 29.18 -13.23
N PHE A 552 39.57 29.78 -13.12
CA PHE A 552 38.40 29.36 -13.91
C PHE A 552 38.66 29.45 -15.42
N ASP A 553 39.23 30.56 -15.89
CA ASP A 553 39.44 30.79 -17.32
C ASP A 553 40.49 29.84 -17.90
N GLU A 554 41.61 29.63 -17.19
CA GLU A 554 42.66 28.65 -17.58
C GLU A 554 42.09 27.23 -17.66
N MET A 555 41.34 26.80 -16.63
CA MET A 555 40.73 25.48 -16.60
C MET A 555 39.63 25.30 -17.65
N LEU A 556 38.93 26.38 -18.02
CA LEU A 556 37.95 26.37 -19.09
C LEU A 556 38.62 26.30 -20.47
N GLU A 557 39.73 26.99 -20.69
CA GLU A 557 40.53 26.88 -21.91
C GLU A 557 41.09 25.46 -22.08
N GLU A 558 41.61 24.86 -21.01
CA GLU A 558 42.05 23.46 -21.01
C GLU A 558 40.91 22.50 -21.36
N LEU A 559 39.74 22.68 -20.72
CA LEU A 559 38.55 21.87 -21.02
C LEU A 559 38.11 22.05 -22.48
N ALA A 560 38.08 23.30 -22.98
CA ALA A 560 37.73 23.60 -24.36
C ALA A 560 38.71 22.94 -25.33
N ALA A 561 40.01 22.98 -25.06
CA ALA A 561 41.01 22.29 -25.87
C ALA A 561 40.76 20.77 -25.90
N VAL A 562 40.49 20.14 -24.75
CA VAL A 562 40.19 18.71 -24.65
C VAL A 562 38.91 18.35 -25.41
N LEU A 563 37.86 19.16 -25.32
CA LEU A 563 36.57 18.89 -25.95
C LEU A 563 36.54 19.24 -27.46
N CYS A 564 37.32 20.24 -27.89
CA CYS A 564 37.44 20.67 -29.29
C CYS A 564 38.46 19.87 -30.10
N MET A 565 39.23 18.97 -29.49
CA MET A 565 40.21 18.12 -30.20
C MET A 565 39.61 17.05 -31.14
N THR A 566 38.35 17.19 -31.55
CA THR A 566 37.71 16.37 -32.60
C THR A 566 37.00 17.18 -33.69
N THR A 567 37.48 18.38 -34.02
CA THR A 567 37.13 19.06 -35.29
C THR A 567 38.24 20.01 -35.71
N ASP A 568 39.00 19.63 -36.75
CA ASP A 568 40.18 20.29 -37.35
C ASP A 568 39.97 21.75 -37.86
N ILE A 569 39.45 22.69 -37.06
CA ILE A 569 39.22 24.08 -37.48
C ILE A 569 39.69 25.07 -36.41
N LEU A 570 41.01 25.19 -36.27
CA LEU A 570 41.68 26.44 -35.88
C LEU A 570 42.56 26.92 -37.05
N ILE A 571 41.98 26.92 -38.25
CA ILE A 571 42.51 27.68 -39.39
C ILE A 571 41.36 28.54 -39.90
N LEU A 572 41.16 29.67 -39.23
CA LEU A 572 40.88 30.99 -39.80
C LEU A 572 40.52 31.95 -38.65
N GLN A 573 41.22 33.08 -38.63
CA GLN A 573 41.06 34.24 -37.75
C GLN A 573 41.94 34.27 -36.48
N ARG A 574 43.26 34.38 -36.70
CA ARG A 574 43.90 35.70 -36.52
C ARG A 574 44.65 36.08 -37.78
#